data_AF-A0A6G3XJK3-F1
#
_entry.id   AF-A0A6G3XJK3-F1
#
_cell.length_a   1.000
_cell.length_b   1.000
_cell.length_c   1.000
_cell.angle_alpha   90.00
_cell.angle_beta   90.00
_cell.angle_gamma   90.00
#
_symmetry.space_group_name_H-M   'P 1'
#
loop_
_entity.id
_entity.type
_entity.pdbx_description
1 polymer ?
#
loop_
_entity_poly.entity_id
_entity_poly.type
_entity_poly.pdbx_seq_one_letter_code
_entity_poly.pdbx_strand_id
1 'polypeptide(L)'
;RHGYFRQTLSREGWQQEHYPVLDPNELPLDLVREADGAPARVVLALPGGRSLHACIWLARVGRVPLLLLDSDVEENAPGERDVTDRLYGGGSDHRLLQEMLLGIGGVRAVRTWCRLTGTPEPEVFHTNEGHAGFLGLERIRELIPTGLDFDAALEVVRAGTVFTTHTPVPAGIDRFDRGLVARHFGDDGELPGVGVEKILRLGTETYPGGEPELFNMAVMGLRLAQRANGVSTLHGAVSREMFSGLWPGFDPAEVPITSVTNGVHAPTWVAPEVFRL
;
A
#
# COMPACT_ATOMS: atom_id res chain seq x y z
N ARG A 1 1.26 13.61 -9.00
CA ARG A 1 1.14 14.80 -9.88
C ARG A 1 1.96 14.72 -11.17
N HIS A 2 3.15 14.11 -11.16
CA HIS A 2 4.01 14.00 -12.34
C HIS A 2 4.06 12.60 -12.96
N GLY A 3 3.34 11.64 -12.38
CA GLY A 3 3.41 10.24 -12.79
C GLY A 3 4.81 9.66 -12.53
N TYR A 4 5.30 8.85 -13.47
CA TYR A 4 6.70 8.41 -13.47
C TYR A 4 7.55 9.43 -14.25
N PHE A 5 7.67 9.28 -15.57
CA PHE A 5 8.17 10.34 -16.46
C PHE A 5 7.74 10.07 -17.90
N ARG A 6 7.81 11.10 -18.75
CA ARG A 6 7.75 10.96 -20.21
C ARG A 6 9.16 10.83 -20.76
N GLN A 7 9.45 9.68 -21.35
CA GLN A 7 10.73 9.38 -21.97
C GLN A 7 10.83 10.04 -23.35
N THR A 8 11.94 10.73 -23.60
CA THR A 8 12.38 11.17 -24.93
C THR A 8 13.83 10.74 -25.14
N LEU A 9 14.29 10.72 -26.39
CA LEU A 9 15.68 10.42 -26.74
C LEU A 9 16.34 11.67 -27.30
N SER A 10 17.54 12.00 -26.80
CA SER A 10 18.36 13.06 -27.36
C SER A 10 18.83 12.68 -28.76
N ARG A 11 19.40 13.65 -29.49
CA ARG A 11 19.98 13.42 -30.82
C ARG A 11 21.10 12.37 -30.79
N GLU A 12 21.80 12.25 -29.67
CA GLU A 12 22.88 11.31 -29.41
C GLU A 12 22.39 9.95 -28.88
N GLY A 13 21.07 9.76 -28.73
CA GLY A 13 20.45 8.52 -28.28
C GLY A 13 20.35 8.37 -26.76
N TRP A 14 20.60 9.43 -25.99
CA TRP A 14 20.47 9.38 -24.52
C TRP A 14 19.03 9.57 -24.07
N GLN A 15 18.61 8.82 -23.04
CA GLN A 15 17.34 9.04 -22.38
C GLN A 15 17.27 10.45 -21.77
N GLN A 16 16.13 11.11 -21.99
CA GLN A 16 15.75 12.35 -21.35
C GLN A 16 14.39 12.18 -20.68
N GLU A 17 14.25 12.76 -19.49
CA GLU A 17 13.09 12.58 -18.62
C GLU A 17 12.35 13.91 -18.48
N HIS A 18 11.08 13.89 -18.82
CA HIS A 18 10.18 15.04 -18.62
C HIS A 18 9.06 14.67 -17.66
N TYR A 19 8.79 15.56 -16.70
CA TYR A 19 7.82 15.36 -15.63
C TYR A 19 6.63 16.32 -15.83
N PRO A 20 5.70 16.05 -16.77
CA PRO A 20 4.56 16.93 -16.99
C PRO A 20 3.70 17.00 -15.73
N VAL A 21 3.12 18.17 -15.45
CA VAL A 21 2.13 18.31 -14.38
C VAL A 21 0.82 17.72 -14.89
N LEU A 22 0.25 16.77 -14.14
CA LEU A 22 -1.10 16.27 -14.32
C LEU A 22 -2.01 17.01 -13.35
N ASP A 23 -2.89 17.85 -13.88
CA ASP A 23 -3.94 18.51 -13.10
C ASP A 23 -5.13 17.55 -12.93
N PRO A 24 -5.48 17.12 -11.70
CA PRO A 24 -6.64 16.27 -11.46
C PRO A 24 -7.96 16.84 -12.00
N ASN A 25 -8.09 18.17 -12.10
CA ASN A 25 -9.29 18.83 -12.62
C ASN A 25 -9.42 18.71 -14.14
N GLU A 26 -8.33 18.41 -14.85
CA GLU A 26 -8.31 18.16 -16.30
C GLU A 26 -8.44 16.66 -16.63
N LEU A 27 -8.54 15.81 -15.61
CA LEU A 27 -8.70 14.36 -15.75
C LEU A 27 -10.17 13.96 -15.51
N PRO A 28 -10.60 12.77 -15.98
CA PRO A 28 -11.94 12.24 -15.70
C PRO A 28 -12.04 11.72 -14.25
N LEU A 29 -11.82 12.61 -13.29
CA LEU A 29 -11.81 12.38 -11.86
C LEU A 29 -12.85 13.27 -11.19
N ASP A 30 -13.63 12.69 -10.27
CA ASP A 30 -14.56 13.43 -9.44
C ASP A 30 -13.95 13.63 -8.05
N LEU A 31 -13.94 14.87 -7.55
CA LEU A 31 -13.58 15.11 -6.15
C LEU A 31 -14.67 14.56 -5.24
N VAL A 32 -14.32 13.66 -4.32
CA VAL A 32 -15.26 13.13 -3.32
C VAL A 32 -15.55 14.24 -2.30
N ARG A 33 -16.83 14.46 -2.00
CA ARG A 33 -17.29 15.54 -1.11
C ARG A 33 -18.12 15.00 0.05
N GLU A 34 -18.00 15.66 1.19
CA GLU A 34 -18.87 15.49 2.35
C GLU A 34 -20.28 16.05 2.08
N ALA A 35 -21.22 15.79 2.99
CA ALA A 35 -22.61 16.23 2.84
C ALA A 35 -22.77 17.77 2.82
N ASP A 36 -21.84 18.50 3.41
CA ASP A 36 -21.78 19.97 3.39
C ASP A 36 -21.11 20.54 2.13
N GLY A 37 -20.65 19.68 1.21
CA GLY A 37 -19.96 20.03 -0.02
C GLY A 37 -18.45 20.22 0.12
N ALA A 38 -17.88 20.14 1.33
CA ALA A 38 -16.43 20.22 1.53
C ALA A 38 -15.73 19.00 0.91
N PRO A 39 -14.48 19.12 0.43
CA PRO A 39 -13.69 17.98 -0.01
C PRO A 39 -13.54 16.94 1.11
N ALA A 40 -13.86 15.68 0.81
CA ALA A 40 -13.61 14.58 1.73
C ALA A 40 -12.11 14.35 1.86
N ARG A 41 -11.64 14.16 3.09
CA ARG A 41 -10.20 14.11 3.41
C ARG A 41 -9.87 12.96 4.34
N VAL A 42 -8.65 12.47 4.18
CA VAL A 42 -7.97 11.63 5.16
C VAL A 42 -6.83 12.44 5.79
N VAL A 43 -6.56 12.17 7.06
CA VAL A 43 -5.49 12.83 7.81
C VAL A 43 -4.68 11.75 8.47
N LEU A 44 -3.35 11.82 8.35
CA LEU A 44 -2.42 10.99 9.08
C LEU A 44 -1.64 11.84 10.09
N ALA A 45 -1.45 11.33 11.30
CA ALA A 45 -0.57 11.93 12.30
C ALA A 45 0.89 11.66 11.91
N LEU A 46 1.74 12.68 12.04
CA LEU A 46 3.16 12.59 11.80
C LEU A 46 3.95 13.05 13.05
N PRO A 47 5.18 12.56 13.24
CA PRO A 47 6.00 12.91 14.40
C PRO A 47 6.20 14.42 14.57
N GLY A 48 6.32 14.87 15.81
CA GLY A 48 6.46 16.28 16.15
C GLY A 48 5.15 17.08 16.04
N GLY A 49 4.01 16.41 16.18
CA GLY A 49 2.68 17.04 16.13
C GLY A 49 2.29 17.54 14.73
N ARG A 50 2.93 17.01 13.68
CA ARG A 50 2.61 17.35 12.29
C ARG A 50 1.48 16.46 11.78
N SER A 51 0.96 16.75 10.59
CA SER A 51 -0.06 15.93 9.95
C SER A 51 0.11 15.92 8.44
N LEU A 52 -0.26 14.80 7.83
CA LEU A 52 -0.36 14.63 6.38
C LEU A 52 -1.84 14.55 6.00
N HIS A 53 -2.31 15.58 5.31
CA HIS A 53 -3.68 15.64 4.78
C HIS A 53 -3.70 15.14 3.34
N ALA A 54 -4.75 14.43 2.94
CA ALA A 54 -4.99 14.13 1.53
C ALA A 54 -6.47 14.20 1.20
N CYS A 55 -6.81 14.77 0.04
CA CYS A 55 -8.16 14.70 -0.49
C CYS A 55 -8.36 13.37 -1.25
N ILE A 56 -9.63 13.02 -1.44
CA ILE A 56 -10.03 11.77 -2.11
C ILE A 56 -10.62 12.11 -3.47
N TRP A 57 -10.02 11.59 -4.54
CA TRP A 57 -10.53 11.63 -5.90
C TRP A 57 -11.11 10.28 -6.28
N LEU A 58 -12.12 10.29 -7.15
CA LEU A 58 -12.80 9.10 -7.65
C LEU A 58 -12.59 8.97 -9.16
N ALA A 59 -12.03 7.84 -9.58
CA ALA A 59 -12.07 7.38 -10.96
C ALA A 59 -13.05 6.21 -11.10
N ARG A 60 -13.84 6.18 -12.19
CA ARG A 60 -14.73 5.05 -12.50
C ARG A 60 -14.05 4.10 -13.48
N VAL A 61 -13.55 2.97 -12.98
CA VAL A 61 -12.92 1.92 -13.80
C VAL A 61 -13.93 0.81 -14.05
N GLY A 62 -14.73 0.97 -15.10
CA GLY A 62 -15.86 0.09 -15.35
C GLY A 62 -16.85 0.13 -14.18
N ARG A 63 -16.99 -0.99 -13.46
CA ARG A 63 -17.86 -1.10 -12.28
C ARG A 63 -17.13 -0.85 -10.96
N VAL A 64 -15.81 -0.68 -11.00
CA VAL A 64 -14.98 -0.55 -9.80
C VAL A 64 -14.72 0.94 -9.52
N PRO A 65 -15.11 1.47 -8.35
CA PRO A 65 -14.67 2.78 -7.91
C PRO A 65 -13.20 2.70 -7.50
N LEU A 66 -12.34 3.47 -8.18
CA LEU A 66 -10.95 3.66 -7.79
C LEU A 66 -10.84 4.97 -7.02
N LEU A 67 -10.51 4.87 -5.74
CA LEU A 67 -10.22 6.02 -4.88
C LEU A 67 -8.74 6.34 -4.99
N LEU A 68 -8.44 7.60 -5.28
CA LEU A 68 -7.09 8.14 -5.39
C LEU A 68 -6.88 9.15 -4.27
N LEU A 69 -5.72 9.11 -3.64
CA LEU A 69 -5.34 10.05 -2.59
C LEU A 69 -4.40 11.09 -3.17
N ASP A 70 -4.64 12.36 -2.84
CA ASP A 70 -3.78 13.46 -3.25
C ASP A 70 -3.45 14.35 -2.06
N SER A 71 -2.17 14.44 -1.72
CA SER A 71 -1.67 15.27 -0.63
C SER A 71 -1.40 16.72 -1.05
N ASP A 72 -1.69 17.10 -2.31
CA ASP A 72 -1.65 18.50 -2.75
C ASP A 72 -2.76 19.37 -2.17
N VAL A 73 -2.69 19.63 -0.87
CA VAL A 73 -3.68 20.44 -0.17
C VAL A 73 -3.01 21.55 0.60
N GLU A 74 -3.71 22.67 0.76
CA GLU A 74 -3.14 23.90 1.32
C GLU A 74 -2.65 23.72 2.77
N GLU A 75 -3.29 22.82 3.51
CA GLU A 75 -2.98 22.48 4.91
C GLU A 75 -1.61 21.82 5.09
N ASN A 76 -1.12 21.15 4.05
CA ASN A 76 0.17 20.49 4.11
C ASN A 76 1.31 21.49 3.90
N ALA A 77 2.40 21.29 4.64
CA ALA A 77 3.66 21.96 4.32
C ALA A 77 4.27 21.34 3.04
N PRO A 78 5.28 21.97 2.41
CA PRO A 78 5.78 21.54 1.10
C PRO A 78 6.17 20.06 1.03
N GLY A 79 6.82 19.52 2.08
CA GLY A 79 7.22 18.10 2.10
C GLY A 79 6.04 17.13 2.08
N GLU A 80 4.96 17.44 2.78
CA GLU A 80 3.73 16.63 2.82
C GLU A 80 2.94 16.73 1.51
N ARG A 81 2.93 17.92 0.88
CA ARG A 81 2.34 18.09 -0.45
C ARG A 81 3.02 17.22 -1.48
N ASP A 82 4.33 17.05 -1.36
CA ASP A 82 5.10 16.29 -2.33
C ASP A 82 4.92 14.77 -2.18
N VAL A 83 4.32 14.25 -1.10
CA VAL A 83 4.13 12.79 -0.92
C VAL A 83 3.44 12.13 -2.13
N THR A 84 2.50 12.81 -2.80
CA THR A 84 1.83 12.31 -4.02
C THR A 84 2.38 12.90 -5.33
N ASP A 85 3.58 13.50 -5.32
CA ASP A 85 4.15 14.19 -6.49
C ASP A 85 4.57 13.21 -7.58
N ARG A 86 5.39 12.21 -7.26
CA ARG A 86 6.06 11.30 -8.20
C ARG A 86 5.94 9.85 -7.77
N LEU A 87 5.81 8.98 -8.77
CA LEU A 87 5.85 7.54 -8.56
C LEU A 87 7.30 7.09 -8.30
N TYR A 88 7.53 6.37 -7.19
CA TYR A 88 8.86 5.87 -6.79
C TYR A 88 9.94 6.96 -6.66
N GLY A 89 9.55 8.14 -6.16
CA GLY A 89 10.45 9.27 -5.92
C GLY A 89 10.91 9.39 -4.47
N GLY A 90 11.84 10.32 -4.23
CA GLY A 90 12.26 10.73 -2.89
C GLY A 90 13.24 9.79 -2.18
N GLY A 91 13.53 10.11 -0.92
CA GLY A 91 14.32 9.26 -0.01
C GLY A 91 13.45 8.32 0.81
N SER A 92 14.07 7.51 1.69
CA SER A 92 13.38 6.49 2.49
C SER A 92 12.22 7.02 3.33
N ASP A 93 12.34 8.22 3.92
CA ASP A 93 11.26 8.85 4.69
C ASP A 93 10.06 9.21 3.81
N HIS A 94 10.31 9.82 2.65
CA HIS A 94 9.27 10.13 1.68
C HIS A 94 8.57 8.86 1.18
N ARG A 95 9.34 7.81 0.87
CA ARG A 95 8.80 6.53 0.44
C ARG A 95 7.95 5.87 1.53
N LEU A 96 8.37 5.95 2.79
CA LEU A 96 7.58 5.46 3.92
C LEU A 96 6.26 6.23 4.05
N LEU A 97 6.28 7.55 3.91
CA LEU A 97 5.05 8.37 3.93
C LEU A 97 4.09 8.01 2.79
N GLN A 98 4.61 7.70 1.60
CA GLN A 98 3.78 7.21 0.49
C GLN A 98 3.06 5.91 0.86
N GLU A 99 3.77 4.96 1.47
CA GLU A 99 3.19 3.67 1.86
C GLU A 99 2.24 3.80 3.06
N MET A 100 2.55 4.68 4.02
CA MET A 100 1.63 5.02 5.10
C MET A 100 0.34 5.64 4.54
N LEU A 101 0.44 6.62 3.65
CA LEU A 101 -0.72 7.23 3.02
C LEU A 101 -1.54 6.20 2.22
N LEU A 102 -0.88 5.35 1.43
CA LEU A 102 -1.55 4.32 0.66
C LEU A 102 -2.25 3.27 1.56
N GLY A 103 -1.56 2.77 2.58
CA GLY A 103 -2.10 1.74 3.47
C GLY A 103 -3.14 2.29 4.45
N ILE A 104 -2.75 3.23 5.30
CA ILE A 104 -3.60 3.81 6.36
C ILE A 104 -4.64 4.74 5.75
N GLY A 105 -4.18 5.69 4.93
CA GLY A 105 -5.07 6.62 4.24
C GLY A 105 -6.03 5.90 3.29
N GLY A 106 -5.59 4.79 2.67
CA GLY A 106 -6.45 3.95 1.82
C GLY A 106 -7.64 3.35 2.57
N VAL A 107 -7.40 2.78 3.76
CA VAL A 107 -8.51 2.26 4.61
C VAL A 107 -9.44 3.39 5.01
N ARG A 108 -8.90 4.51 5.50
CA ARG A 108 -9.70 5.69 5.89
C ARG A 108 -10.54 6.22 4.72
N ALA A 109 -10.00 6.24 3.50
CA ALA A 109 -10.73 6.65 2.31
C ALA A 109 -11.85 5.68 1.94
N VAL A 110 -11.61 4.37 2.04
CA VAL A 110 -12.65 3.35 1.84
C VAL A 110 -13.76 3.49 2.87
N ARG A 111 -13.45 3.69 4.16
CA ARG A 111 -14.45 3.95 5.22
C ARG A 111 -15.28 5.19 4.90
N THR A 112 -14.62 6.29 4.51
CA THR A 112 -15.29 7.53 4.09
C THR A 112 -16.22 7.31 2.90
N TRP A 113 -15.76 6.59 1.87
CA TRP A 113 -16.58 6.26 0.71
C TRP A 113 -17.81 5.42 1.07
N CYS A 114 -17.64 4.38 1.90
CA CYS A 114 -18.74 3.54 2.37
C CYS A 114 -19.78 4.36 3.13
N ARG A 115 -19.33 5.21 4.08
CA ARG A 115 -20.20 6.14 4.82
C ARG A 115 -20.98 7.07 3.91
N LEU A 116 -20.32 7.68 2.92
CA LEU A 116 -20.94 8.68 2.04
C LEU A 116 -21.93 8.07 1.04
N THR A 117 -21.67 6.85 0.58
CA THR A 117 -22.46 6.21 -0.48
C THR A 117 -23.45 5.16 0.02
N GLY A 118 -23.34 4.75 1.27
CA GLY A 118 -24.07 3.59 1.81
C GLY A 118 -23.58 2.25 1.25
N THR A 119 -22.42 2.22 0.59
CA THR A 119 -21.81 0.97 0.12
C THR A 119 -21.43 0.12 1.35
N PRO A 120 -21.72 -1.20 1.37
CA PRO A 120 -21.29 -2.07 2.45
C PRO A 120 -19.77 -2.05 2.64
N GLU A 121 -19.34 -2.08 3.89
CA GLU A 121 -17.92 -2.12 4.20
C GLU A 121 -17.28 -3.45 3.77
N PRO A 122 -16.03 -3.44 3.27
CA PRO A 122 -15.36 -4.66 2.84
C PRO A 122 -14.95 -5.53 4.03
N GLU A 123 -15.14 -6.83 3.88
CA GLU A 123 -14.64 -7.86 4.80
C GLU A 123 -13.27 -8.40 4.38
N VAL A 124 -12.94 -8.28 3.08
CA VAL A 124 -11.69 -8.75 2.47
C VAL A 124 -10.88 -7.58 1.96
N PHE A 125 -9.59 -7.58 2.32
CA PHE A 125 -8.61 -6.58 1.93
C PHE A 125 -7.46 -7.28 1.19
N HIS A 126 -7.17 -6.79 -0.01
CA HIS A 126 -6.09 -7.35 -0.84
C HIS A 126 -4.95 -6.34 -0.95
N THR A 127 -3.79 -6.72 -0.44
CA THR A 127 -2.53 -5.98 -0.61
C THR A 127 -1.82 -6.47 -1.87
N ASN A 128 -1.64 -5.55 -2.82
CA ASN A 128 -0.80 -5.76 -3.99
C ASN A 128 0.64 -5.34 -3.64
N GLU A 129 1.48 -6.32 -3.35
CA GLU A 129 2.82 -6.15 -2.76
C GLU A 129 2.81 -5.45 -1.39
N GLY A 130 4.00 -5.30 -0.78
CA GLY A 130 4.17 -4.70 0.54
C GLY A 130 3.72 -3.24 0.68
N HIS A 131 3.59 -2.49 -0.43
CA HIS A 131 3.37 -1.03 -0.39
C HIS A 131 2.11 -0.58 0.34
N ALA A 132 1.05 -1.40 0.32
CA ALA A 132 -0.20 -1.12 1.00
C ALA A 132 -0.28 -1.83 2.37
N GLY A 133 0.80 -2.47 2.84
CA GLY A 133 0.81 -3.34 4.01
C GLY A 133 0.34 -2.66 5.30
N PHE A 134 0.58 -1.35 5.44
CA PHE A 134 0.11 -0.57 6.61
C PHE A 134 -1.43 -0.53 6.75
N LEU A 135 -2.20 -0.94 5.71
CA LEU A 135 -3.65 -1.11 5.82
C LEU A 135 -4.02 -2.11 6.93
N GLY A 136 -3.21 -3.15 7.15
CA GLY A 136 -3.49 -4.12 8.19
C GLY A 136 -3.31 -3.52 9.59
N LEU A 137 -2.37 -2.59 9.76
CA LEU A 137 -2.17 -1.92 11.04
C LEU A 137 -3.29 -0.93 11.36
N GLU A 138 -3.79 -0.19 10.36
CA GLU A 138 -4.97 0.68 10.55
C GLU A 138 -6.19 -0.15 10.97
N ARG A 139 -6.40 -1.31 10.34
CA ARG A 139 -7.49 -2.22 10.74
C ARG A 139 -7.29 -2.79 12.14
N ILE A 140 -6.06 -3.09 12.57
CA ILE A 140 -5.78 -3.48 13.96
C ILE A 140 -6.16 -2.33 14.90
N ARG A 141 -5.75 -1.10 14.55
CA ARG A 141 -6.05 0.12 15.33
C ARG A 141 -7.56 0.36 15.46
N GLU A 142 -8.36 0.09 14.43
CA GLU A 142 -9.84 0.15 14.48
C GLU A 142 -10.44 -0.81 15.52
N LEU A 143 -9.79 -1.96 15.78
CA LEU A 143 -10.28 -3.00 16.69
C LEU A 143 -9.88 -2.79 18.16
N ILE A 144 -8.77 -2.10 18.44
CA ILE A 144 -8.30 -1.86 19.82
C ILE A 144 -9.39 -1.20 20.70
N PRO A 145 -10.10 -0.14 20.27
CA PRO A 145 -11.15 0.48 21.08
C PRO A 145 -12.36 -0.43 21.37
N THR A 146 -12.51 -1.55 20.65
CA THR A 146 -13.58 -2.53 20.89
C THR A 146 -13.26 -3.47 22.06
N GLY A 147 -12.07 -3.36 22.64
CA GLY A 147 -11.60 -4.17 23.76
C GLY A 147 -10.72 -5.35 23.37
N LEU A 148 -10.42 -5.53 22.08
CA LEU A 148 -9.47 -6.52 21.61
C LEU A 148 -8.03 -6.07 21.91
N ASP A 149 -7.20 -6.99 22.37
CA ASP A 149 -5.75 -6.77 22.41
C ASP A 149 -5.15 -6.89 20.99
N PHE A 150 -3.87 -6.52 20.88
CA PHE A 150 -3.17 -6.54 19.58
C PHE A 150 -3.15 -7.92 18.93
N ASP A 151 -2.87 -8.98 19.70
CA ASP A 151 -2.66 -10.31 19.13
C ASP A 151 -4.02 -10.89 18.66
N ALA A 152 -5.12 -10.64 19.39
CA ALA A 152 -6.47 -10.98 18.94
C ALA A 152 -6.93 -10.15 17.74
N ALA A 153 -6.66 -8.84 17.73
CA ALA A 153 -6.97 -7.97 16.59
C ALA A 153 -6.18 -8.38 15.33
N LEU A 154 -4.93 -8.80 15.49
CA LEU A 154 -4.10 -9.34 14.41
C LEU A 154 -4.76 -10.57 13.77
N GLU A 155 -5.27 -11.52 14.54
CA GLU A 155 -5.94 -12.71 13.99
C GLU A 155 -7.20 -12.34 13.19
N VAL A 156 -8.00 -11.38 13.68
CA VAL A 156 -9.18 -10.87 12.95
C VAL A 156 -8.78 -10.22 11.63
N VAL A 157 -7.77 -9.34 11.65
CA VAL A 157 -7.26 -8.69 10.44
C VAL A 157 -6.70 -9.71 9.46
N ARG A 158 -5.94 -10.69 9.97
CA ARG A 158 -5.33 -11.74 9.19
C ARG A 158 -6.36 -12.53 8.42
N ALA A 159 -7.45 -12.95 9.07
CA ALA A 159 -8.53 -13.72 8.47
C ALA A 159 -9.14 -13.06 7.22
N GLY A 160 -9.22 -11.72 7.21
CA GLY A 160 -9.75 -10.93 6.09
C GLY A 160 -8.71 -10.38 5.13
N THR A 161 -7.45 -10.81 5.17
CA THR A 161 -6.36 -10.23 4.37
C THR A 161 -5.76 -11.23 3.37
N VAL A 162 -5.64 -10.78 2.12
CA VAL A 162 -4.95 -11.48 1.03
C VAL A 162 -3.73 -10.65 0.62
N PHE A 163 -2.57 -11.30 0.47
CA PHE A 163 -1.33 -10.66 0.02
C PHE A 163 -0.86 -11.29 -1.30
N THR A 164 -0.59 -10.45 -2.31
CA THR A 164 0.09 -10.91 -3.52
C THR A 164 1.47 -10.30 -3.60
N THR A 165 2.49 -11.12 -3.84
CA THR A 165 3.85 -10.64 -4.11
C THR A 165 4.17 -10.77 -5.59
N HIS A 166 4.83 -9.74 -6.12
CA HIS A 166 5.23 -9.61 -7.52
C HIS A 166 6.76 -9.65 -7.71
N THR A 167 7.50 -9.53 -6.61
CA THR A 167 8.95 -9.40 -6.63
C THR A 167 9.63 -10.76 -6.56
N PRO A 168 10.40 -11.17 -7.60
CA PRO A 168 11.05 -12.49 -7.63
C PRO A 168 12.42 -12.51 -6.94
N VAL A 169 12.93 -11.37 -6.47
CA VAL A 169 14.27 -11.25 -5.87
C VAL A 169 14.27 -10.37 -4.62
N PRO A 170 15.01 -10.72 -3.55
CA PRO A 170 14.98 -9.97 -2.30
C PRO A 170 15.32 -8.48 -2.46
N ALA A 171 16.22 -8.13 -3.37
CA ALA A 171 16.69 -6.75 -3.59
C ALA A 171 15.59 -5.79 -4.11
N GLY A 172 14.49 -6.32 -4.65
CA GLY A 172 13.36 -5.50 -5.13
C GLY A 172 12.26 -5.29 -4.08
N ILE A 173 12.42 -5.81 -2.86
CA ILE A 173 11.45 -5.65 -1.78
C ILE A 173 11.78 -4.39 -0.98
N ASP A 174 10.77 -3.53 -0.83
CA ASP A 174 10.89 -2.31 -0.03
C ASP A 174 11.22 -2.65 1.44
N ARG A 175 12.31 -2.04 1.91
CA ARG A 175 12.81 -2.13 3.28
C ARG A 175 13.08 -0.74 3.81
N PHE A 176 12.71 -0.51 5.06
CA PHE A 176 12.97 0.72 5.77
C PHE A 176 13.89 0.48 6.96
N ASP A 177 14.65 1.49 7.35
CA ASP A 177 15.33 1.47 8.65
C ASP A 177 14.29 1.33 9.77
N ARG A 178 14.53 0.43 10.73
CA ARG A 178 13.57 0.22 11.83
C ARG A 178 13.39 1.45 12.71
N GLY A 179 14.44 2.24 12.92
CA GLY A 179 14.37 3.49 13.67
C GLY A 179 13.49 4.51 12.98
N LEU A 180 13.54 4.58 11.64
CA LEU A 180 12.64 5.39 10.84
C LEU A 180 11.17 4.97 11.03
N VAL A 181 10.86 3.68 10.94
CA VAL A 181 9.49 3.18 11.20
C VAL A 181 9.07 3.47 12.63
N ALA A 182 9.93 3.19 13.62
CA ALA A 182 9.64 3.43 15.02
C ALA A 182 9.30 4.89 15.32
N ARG A 183 9.97 5.82 14.64
CA ARG A 183 9.69 7.26 14.75
C ARG A 183 8.27 7.61 14.33
N HIS A 184 7.78 7.04 13.22
CA HIS A 184 6.45 7.34 12.67
C HIS A 184 5.29 6.69 13.43
N PHE A 185 5.56 5.63 14.20
CA PHE A 185 4.55 4.88 14.97
C PHE A 185 4.82 4.90 16.49
N GLY A 186 5.66 5.83 16.96
CA GLY A 186 6.00 6.02 18.37
C GLY A 186 4.87 6.70 19.17
N ASP A 187 5.21 7.21 20.36
CA ASP A 187 4.23 7.78 21.30
C ASP A 187 3.43 8.97 20.74
N ASP A 188 4.03 9.76 19.85
CA ASP A 188 3.40 10.89 19.14
C ASP A 188 3.11 10.59 17.66
N GLY A 189 3.22 9.32 17.26
CA GLY A 189 3.08 8.86 15.88
C GLY A 189 1.66 8.46 15.48
N GLU A 190 1.57 7.88 14.29
CA GLU A 190 0.34 7.31 13.74
C GLU A 190 -0.04 6.00 14.46
N LEU A 191 -1.31 5.62 14.36
CA LEU A 191 -1.90 4.42 14.97
C LEU A 191 -1.91 4.40 16.51
N PRO A 192 -2.53 5.39 17.16
CA PRO A 192 -2.60 5.44 18.62
C PRO A 192 -3.24 4.17 19.19
N GLY A 193 -2.61 3.62 20.23
CA GLY A 193 -3.03 2.38 20.89
C GLY A 193 -2.42 1.11 20.30
N VAL A 194 -1.70 1.18 19.18
CA VAL A 194 -0.92 0.06 18.63
C VAL A 194 0.53 0.23 19.05
N GLY A 195 1.05 -0.70 19.87
CA GLY A 195 2.42 -0.59 20.39
C GLY A 195 3.48 -0.68 19.28
N VAL A 196 4.41 0.28 19.23
CA VAL A 196 5.47 0.35 18.21
C VAL A 196 6.28 -0.94 18.08
N GLU A 197 6.62 -1.59 19.20
CA GLU A 197 7.36 -2.86 19.18
C GLU A 197 6.56 -4.01 18.52
N LYS A 198 5.23 -4.00 18.67
CA LYS A 198 4.36 -4.97 18.00
C LYS A 198 4.34 -4.73 16.48
N ILE A 199 4.36 -3.46 16.06
CA ILE A 199 4.48 -3.06 14.66
C ILE A 199 5.83 -3.52 14.10
N LEU A 200 6.95 -3.13 14.73
CA LEU A 200 8.30 -3.47 14.29
C LEU A 200 8.46 -4.99 14.12
N ARG A 201 7.96 -5.77 15.08
CA ARG A 201 7.98 -7.24 15.03
C ARG A 201 7.31 -7.81 13.79
N LEU A 202 6.32 -7.15 13.20
CA LEU A 202 5.69 -7.61 11.96
C LEU A 202 6.63 -7.48 10.76
N GLY A 203 7.48 -6.46 10.68
CA GLY A 203 8.43 -6.28 9.57
C GLY A 203 9.83 -6.85 9.82
N THR A 204 10.21 -7.13 11.07
CA THR A 204 11.56 -7.63 11.39
C THR A 204 11.80 -9.07 10.93
N GLU A 205 12.91 -9.27 10.23
CA GLU A 205 13.42 -10.58 9.84
C GLU A 205 14.30 -11.16 10.97
N THR A 206 13.76 -12.12 11.72
CA THR A 206 14.47 -12.74 12.86
C THR A 206 15.02 -14.15 12.56
N TYR A 207 14.92 -14.59 11.31
CA TYR A 207 15.39 -15.89 10.84
C TYR A 207 16.85 -15.83 10.35
N PRO A 208 17.56 -16.97 10.24
CA PRO A 208 18.93 -17.00 9.71
C PRO A 208 19.03 -16.36 8.32
N GLY A 209 19.94 -15.40 8.15
CA GLY A 209 20.10 -14.65 6.91
C GLY A 209 19.12 -13.47 6.74
N GLY A 210 18.24 -13.23 7.72
CA GLY A 210 17.43 -12.03 7.80
C GLY A 210 18.20 -10.79 8.26
N GLU A 211 17.67 -9.63 7.95
CA GLU A 211 18.23 -8.33 8.33
C GLU A 211 17.41 -7.69 9.48
N PRO A 212 17.77 -7.93 10.75
CA PRO A 212 16.94 -7.53 11.88
C PRO A 212 16.89 -6.02 12.10
N GLU A 213 17.82 -5.23 11.55
CA GLU A 213 17.82 -3.76 11.63
C GLU A 213 16.87 -3.11 10.62
N LEU A 214 16.38 -3.88 9.64
CA LEU A 214 15.45 -3.42 8.62
C LEU A 214 14.03 -3.89 8.91
N PHE A 215 13.09 -3.09 8.43
CA PHE A 215 11.67 -3.39 8.41
C PHE A 215 11.29 -3.80 6.98
N ASN A 216 11.01 -5.07 6.77
CA ASN A 216 10.64 -5.61 5.46
C ASN A 216 9.11 -5.58 5.27
N MET A 217 8.67 -4.85 4.25
CA MET A 217 7.25 -4.66 3.95
C MET A 217 6.55 -5.93 3.48
N ALA A 218 7.22 -6.80 2.72
CA ALA A 218 6.66 -8.07 2.29
C ALA A 218 6.54 -9.06 3.47
N VAL A 219 7.50 -9.05 4.39
CA VAL A 219 7.43 -9.85 5.62
C VAL A 219 6.26 -9.42 6.51
N MET A 220 6.04 -8.11 6.65
CA MET A 220 4.84 -7.59 7.31
C MET A 220 3.57 -8.04 6.57
N GLY A 221 3.52 -7.92 5.23
CA GLY A 221 2.40 -8.35 4.41
C GLY A 221 2.04 -9.83 4.62
N LEU A 222 3.03 -10.72 4.63
CA LEU A 222 2.83 -12.16 4.86
C LEU A 222 2.34 -12.48 6.27
N ARG A 223 2.82 -11.77 7.29
CA ARG A 223 2.35 -11.94 8.67
C ARG A 223 0.94 -11.39 8.88
N LEU A 224 0.59 -10.31 8.20
CA LEU A 224 -0.74 -9.69 8.24
C LEU A 224 -1.79 -10.42 7.37
N ALA A 225 -1.39 -11.32 6.47
CA ALA A 225 -2.30 -11.98 5.53
C ALA A 225 -2.52 -13.47 5.82
N GLN A 226 -3.78 -13.91 5.82
CA GLN A 226 -4.12 -15.33 5.92
C GLN A 226 -3.82 -16.08 4.61
N ARG A 227 -3.97 -15.41 3.47
CA ARG A 227 -3.73 -15.99 2.14
C ARG A 227 -2.62 -15.21 1.43
N ALA A 228 -1.71 -15.94 0.80
CA ALA A 228 -0.67 -15.35 -0.01
C ALA A 228 -0.52 -16.06 -1.37
N ASN A 229 -0.17 -15.29 -2.41
CA ASN A 229 0.10 -15.85 -3.72
C ASN A 229 1.19 -15.09 -4.48
N GLY A 230 1.94 -15.83 -5.31
CA GLY A 230 2.69 -15.28 -6.43
C GLY A 230 1.81 -15.09 -7.67
N VAL A 231 2.41 -14.57 -8.74
CA VAL A 231 1.70 -14.10 -9.95
C VAL A 231 1.84 -15.02 -11.16
N SER A 232 2.48 -16.17 -10.95
CA SER A 232 2.57 -17.31 -11.88
C SER A 232 2.94 -18.56 -11.09
N THR A 233 2.80 -19.76 -11.68
CA THR A 233 3.18 -21.02 -11.02
C THR A 233 4.65 -21.02 -10.62
N LEU A 234 5.55 -20.56 -11.52
CA LEU A 234 6.98 -20.47 -11.24
C LEU A 234 7.27 -19.43 -10.16
N HIS A 235 6.61 -18.27 -10.24
CA HIS A 235 6.77 -17.23 -9.23
C HIS A 235 6.34 -17.71 -7.84
N GLY A 236 5.24 -18.47 -7.74
CA GLY A 236 4.83 -19.08 -6.47
C GLY A 236 5.91 -19.99 -5.87
N ALA A 237 6.62 -20.77 -6.69
CA ALA A 237 7.74 -21.58 -6.23
C ALA A 237 8.93 -20.73 -5.74
N VAL A 238 9.32 -19.71 -6.51
CA VAL A 238 10.40 -18.76 -6.14
C VAL A 238 10.06 -18.02 -4.85
N SER A 239 8.83 -17.54 -4.69
CA SER A 239 8.40 -16.84 -3.48
C SER A 239 8.43 -17.74 -2.25
N ARG A 240 8.05 -19.02 -2.39
CA ARG A 240 8.13 -20.01 -1.30
C ARG A 240 9.56 -20.23 -0.82
N GLU A 241 10.52 -20.34 -1.73
CA GLU A 241 11.94 -20.43 -1.39
C GLU A 241 12.43 -19.16 -0.71
N MET A 242 12.13 -18.00 -1.29
CA MET A 242 12.58 -16.69 -0.82
C MET A 242 12.10 -16.36 0.59
N PHE A 243 10.86 -16.72 0.94
CA PHE A 243 10.27 -16.42 2.25
C PHE A 243 10.26 -17.62 3.22
N SER A 244 10.94 -18.73 2.90
CA SER A 244 10.98 -19.94 3.73
C SER A 244 11.41 -19.69 5.18
N GLY A 245 12.27 -18.70 5.43
CA GLY A 245 12.70 -18.31 6.77
C GLY A 245 11.57 -17.90 7.73
N LEU A 246 10.40 -17.50 7.20
CA LEU A 246 9.22 -17.19 8.02
C LEU A 246 8.49 -18.44 8.56
N TRP A 247 8.75 -19.61 7.98
CA TRP A 247 8.15 -20.90 8.37
C TRP A 247 9.25 -21.90 8.75
N PRO A 248 9.97 -21.68 9.86
CA PRO A 248 11.05 -22.59 10.27
C PRO A 248 10.50 -23.99 10.53
N GLY A 249 11.21 -25.00 10.00
CA GLY A 249 10.84 -26.41 10.14
C GLY A 249 9.90 -26.96 9.06
N PHE A 250 9.50 -26.14 8.08
CA PHE A 250 8.77 -26.58 6.89
C PHE A 250 9.69 -26.60 5.67
N ASP A 251 9.45 -27.55 4.76
CA ASP A 251 10.11 -27.51 3.45
C ASP A 251 9.56 -26.32 2.64
N PRO A 252 10.37 -25.66 1.79
CA PRO A 252 9.89 -24.55 0.97
C PRO A 252 8.63 -24.89 0.19
N ALA A 253 8.46 -26.13 -0.28
CA ALA A 253 7.26 -26.55 -1.01
C ALA A 253 5.96 -26.48 -0.18
N GLU A 254 6.05 -26.52 1.16
CA GLU A 254 4.91 -26.49 2.09
C GLU A 254 4.58 -25.07 2.60
N VAL A 255 5.44 -24.09 2.33
CA VAL A 255 5.20 -22.68 2.65
C VAL A 255 3.86 -22.25 2.02
N PRO A 256 2.92 -21.64 2.78
CA PRO A 256 1.56 -21.37 2.34
C PRO A 256 1.43 -20.17 1.37
N ILE A 257 2.34 -20.08 0.40
CA ILE A 257 2.30 -19.14 -0.72
C ILE A 257 1.90 -19.92 -1.98
N THR A 258 0.75 -19.57 -2.53
CA THR A 258 0.17 -20.20 -3.72
C THR A 258 0.53 -19.42 -4.99
N SER A 259 -0.21 -19.61 -6.08
CA SER A 259 -0.05 -18.82 -7.31
C SER A 259 -1.39 -18.54 -7.95
N VAL A 260 -1.59 -17.30 -8.37
CA VAL A 260 -2.68 -16.87 -9.27
C VAL A 260 -2.01 -16.25 -10.49
N THR A 261 -2.08 -16.92 -11.64
CA THR A 261 -1.43 -16.45 -12.86
C THR A 261 -2.10 -15.17 -13.35
N ASN A 262 -1.33 -14.10 -13.55
CA ASN A 262 -1.83 -12.83 -14.05
C ASN A 262 -2.53 -12.98 -15.41
N GLY A 263 -3.48 -12.09 -15.66
CA GLY A 263 -4.16 -11.94 -16.95
C GLY A 263 -4.25 -10.48 -17.37
N VAL A 264 -4.74 -10.25 -18.58
CA VAL A 264 -5.03 -8.91 -19.10
C VAL A 264 -6.50 -8.77 -19.46
N HIS A 265 -7.03 -7.55 -19.40
CA HIS A 265 -8.40 -7.27 -19.82
C HIS A 265 -8.54 -7.42 -21.34
N ALA A 266 -9.09 -8.56 -21.78
CA ALA A 266 -9.12 -8.91 -23.21
C ALA A 266 -9.73 -7.82 -24.11
N PRO A 267 -10.85 -7.16 -23.78
CA PRO A 267 -11.40 -6.08 -24.62
C PRO A 267 -10.48 -4.86 -24.79
N THR A 268 -9.55 -4.62 -23.86
CA THR A 268 -8.56 -3.53 -24.00
C THR A 268 -7.40 -3.94 -24.90
N TRP A 269 -7.01 -5.21 -24.86
CA TRP A 269 -5.77 -5.71 -25.47
C TRP A 269 -5.98 -6.50 -26.77
N VAL A 270 -7.23 -6.73 -27.16
CA VAL A 270 -7.59 -7.45 -28.38
C VAL A 270 -8.44 -6.55 -29.27
N ALA A 271 -8.10 -6.49 -30.55
CA ALA A 271 -8.83 -5.70 -31.52
C ALA A 271 -10.29 -6.17 -31.64
N PRO A 272 -11.30 -5.27 -31.72
CA PRO A 272 -12.71 -5.64 -31.84
C PRO A 272 -13.04 -6.56 -33.01
N GLU A 273 -12.22 -6.56 -34.07
CA GLU A 273 -12.32 -7.45 -35.23
C GLU A 273 -12.11 -8.91 -34.85
N VAL A 274 -11.18 -9.21 -33.93
CA VAL A 274 -10.86 -10.58 -33.51
C VAL A 274 -12.04 -11.21 -32.76
N PHE A 275 -12.80 -10.42 -32.00
CA PHE A 275 -14.01 -10.89 -31.32
C PHE A 275 -15.20 -11.13 -32.24
N ARG A 276 -15.14 -10.66 -33.50
CA ARG A 276 -16.22 -10.78 -34.49
C ARG A 276 -16.01 -11.95 -35.47
N LEU A 277 -14.87 -12.64 -35.41
CA LEU A 277 -14.58 -13.87 -36.16
C LEU A 277 -15.24 -15.09 -35.49
#